data_AF-A0A914JJF1-F1
#
_entry.id   AF-A0A914JJF1-F1
#
_cell.length_a   1.000
_cell.length_b   1.000
_cell.length_c   1.000
_cell.angle_alpha   90.00
_cell.angle_beta   90.00
_cell.angle_gamma   90.00
#
_symmetry.space_group_name_H-M   'P 1'
#
loop_
_entity.id
_entity.type
_entity.pdbx_description
1 polymer ?
#
loop_
_entity_poly.entity_id
_entity_poly.type
_entity_poly.pdbx_seq_one_letter_code
_entity_poly.pdbx_strand_id
1 'polypeptide(L)'
;MLQNSGRFSIATTSVSSTILQRLKIIRTVSTNASDVENNPEMSSKQQIKTSLNERHRIIAEGGIPPLTYDYEKEKWAQRTRFGLYGLASGVDIRKLWPTVEEAEEAKAMKFYRKYDDAREIAIKNKTAKIEAVKKKLEEVRKNEENYEKKLADYYASQVKAETEKSEQEKVMERRIREIQEYFGYWIDPNDPRFEVMLKQKEAEEKKAEKMAKRAAAEKKKIAASS
;
A
#
# COMPACT_ATOMS: atom_id res chain seq x y z
N MET A 1 86.48 23.62 7.74
CA MET A 1 86.23 24.93 8.35
C MET A 1 85.00 24.83 9.23
N LEU A 2 85.16 25.29 10.48
CA LEU A 2 84.15 25.81 11.39
C LEU A 2 83.12 24.84 12.00
N GLN A 3 83.51 24.40 13.21
CA GLN A 3 82.65 24.19 14.36
C GLN A 3 81.67 25.37 14.54
N ASN A 4 80.42 25.10 14.92
CA ASN A 4 79.82 25.84 16.01
C ASN A 4 78.63 25.12 16.65
N SER A 5 78.84 24.77 17.91
CA SER A 5 77.89 24.32 18.91
C SER A 5 76.86 25.40 19.23
N GLY A 6 75.58 25.03 19.18
CA GLY A 6 74.47 25.84 19.68
C GLY A 6 73.52 24.99 20.50
N ARG A 7 73.87 24.75 21.78
CA ARG A 7 72.95 24.18 22.78
C ARG A 7 71.80 25.18 22.99
N PHE A 8 70.60 24.86 22.55
CA PHE A 8 69.40 25.55 22.99
C PHE A 8 68.96 24.96 24.34
N SER A 9 69.25 25.73 25.40
CA SER A 9 68.73 25.52 26.75
C SER A 9 67.23 25.78 26.75
N ILE A 10 66.44 24.72 26.96
CA ILE A 10 65.00 24.84 27.16
C ILE A 10 64.81 25.11 28.65
N ALA A 11 64.63 26.39 29.00
CA ALA A 11 64.28 26.78 30.37
C ALA A 11 62.94 26.15 30.74
N THR A 12 62.98 25.11 31.57
CA THR A 12 61.80 24.55 32.24
C THR A 12 61.36 25.50 33.33
N THR A 13 60.64 26.56 32.98
CA THR A 13 60.08 27.50 33.95
C THR A 13 58.57 27.27 34.11
N SER A 14 58.24 26.69 35.26
CA SER A 14 57.05 26.97 36.07
C SER A 14 55.66 26.85 35.40
N VAL A 15 55.35 25.69 34.82
CA VAL A 15 53.95 25.30 34.55
C VAL A 15 53.25 24.80 35.84
N SER A 16 54.02 24.40 36.87
CA SER A 16 53.46 23.90 38.14
C SER A 16 52.74 24.96 38.98
N SER A 17 53.17 26.23 38.94
CA SER A 17 52.56 27.30 39.73
C SER A 17 51.10 27.57 39.31
N THR A 18 50.86 27.66 38.00
CA THR A 18 49.55 27.98 37.44
C THR A 18 48.56 26.82 37.58
N ILE A 19 49.03 25.58 37.47
CA ILE A 19 48.19 24.38 37.68
C ILE A 19 47.81 24.27 39.16
N LEU A 20 48.74 24.51 40.08
CA LEU A 20 48.46 24.48 41.52
C LEU A 20 47.52 25.63 41.95
N GLN A 21 47.63 26.81 41.33
CA GLN A 21 46.68 27.91 41.57
C GLN A 21 45.27 27.59 41.06
N ARG A 22 45.14 26.97 39.88
CA ARG A 22 43.83 26.53 39.37
C ARG A 22 43.22 25.40 40.22
N LEU A 23 44.02 24.47 40.72
CA LEU A 23 43.54 23.41 41.61
C LEU A 23 43.12 23.94 42.99
N LYS A 24 43.75 25.02 43.49
CA LYS A 24 43.33 25.70 44.73
C LYS A 24 41.98 26.41 44.58
N ILE A 25 41.75 27.07 43.44
CA ILE A 25 40.46 27.72 43.12
C ILE A 25 39.35 26.68 42.97
N ILE A 26 39.62 25.52 42.37
CA ILE A 26 38.62 24.45 42.20
C ILE A 26 38.25 23.82 43.55
N ARG A 27 39.21 23.66 44.48
CA ARG A 27 38.92 23.14 45.84
C ARG A 27 38.08 24.10 46.69
N THR A 28 38.25 25.42 46.54
CA THR A 28 37.43 26.42 47.26
C THR A 28 36.00 26.53 46.73
N VAL A 29 35.74 26.12 45.49
CA VAL A 29 34.36 26.10 44.94
C VAL A 29 33.60 24.83 45.36
N SER A 30 34.31 23.72 45.61
CA SER A 30 33.69 22.43 45.98
C SER A 30 33.31 22.31 47.46
N THR A 31 33.77 23.22 48.33
CA THR A 31 33.49 23.19 49.79
C THR A 31 32.32 24.08 50.21
N ASN A 32 31.76 24.87 49.30
CA ASN A 32 30.57 25.69 49.57
C ASN A 32 29.25 24.97 49.24
N ALA A 33 29.28 23.67 48.91
CA ALA A 33 28.09 22.88 48.58
C ALA A 33 27.47 22.18 49.81
N SER A 34 28.13 22.24 50.98
CA SER A 34 27.64 21.62 52.22
C SER A 34 27.01 22.60 53.23
N ASP A 35 26.99 23.91 52.94
CA ASP A 35 26.53 24.93 53.90
C ASP A 35 25.17 25.54 53.55
N VAL A 36 24.29 24.77 52.87
CA VAL A 36 22.89 25.17 52.59
C VAL A 36 21.90 24.50 53.55
N GLU A 37 22.38 23.88 54.63
CA GLU A 37 21.51 23.41 55.70
C GLU A 37 21.31 24.50 56.77
N ASN A 38 20.04 24.93 56.88
CA ASN A 38 19.44 25.68 57.99
C ASN A 38 19.70 27.19 58.06
N ASN A 39 19.16 27.93 57.08
CA ASN A 39 18.71 29.29 57.34
C ASN A 39 17.16 29.32 57.38
N PRO A 40 16.51 29.36 58.57
CA PRO A 40 15.06 29.30 58.70
C PRO A 40 14.32 30.58 58.26
N GLU A 41 15.03 31.65 57.91
CA GLU A 41 14.42 32.98 57.71
C GLU A 41 14.03 33.32 56.26
N MET A 42 14.31 32.46 55.28
CA MET A 42 13.85 32.65 53.89
C MET A 42 12.49 31.98 53.57
N SER A 43 11.85 31.36 54.57
CA SER A 43 10.67 30.50 54.40
C SER A 43 9.32 31.20 54.66
N SER A 44 9.26 32.53 54.82
CA SER A 44 7.97 33.23 54.92
C SER A 44 7.51 33.74 53.55
N LYS A 45 7.50 32.88 52.53
CA LYS A 45 6.74 33.19 51.32
C LYS A 45 5.27 33.17 51.72
N GLN A 46 4.59 34.31 51.58
CA GLN A 46 3.16 34.41 51.83
C GLN A 46 2.45 33.32 51.01
N GLN A 47 1.89 32.32 51.68
CA GLN A 47 1.17 31.24 51.00
C GLN A 47 -0.09 31.84 50.39
N ILE A 48 -0.05 32.08 49.07
CA ILE A 48 -1.24 32.44 48.32
C ILE A 48 -2.20 31.25 48.45
N LYS A 49 -3.37 31.46 49.06
CA LYS A 49 -4.41 30.45 49.23
C LYS A 49 -5.01 30.12 47.86
N THR A 50 -4.36 29.23 47.14
CA THR A 50 -4.87 28.67 45.88
C THR A 50 -5.68 27.42 46.18
N SER A 51 -6.71 27.15 45.38
CA SER A 51 -7.46 25.88 45.41
C SER A 51 -6.70 24.72 44.75
N LEU A 52 -5.39 24.89 44.54
CA LEU A 52 -4.57 23.94 43.79
C LEU A 52 -4.11 22.82 44.73
N ASN A 53 -4.09 21.59 44.21
CA ASN A 53 -3.52 20.46 44.94
C ASN A 53 -2.02 20.72 45.24
N GLU A 54 -1.52 20.22 46.36
CA GLU A 54 -0.14 20.39 46.83
C GLU A 54 0.88 20.11 45.72
N ARG A 55 0.68 19.01 44.99
CA ARG A 55 1.52 18.64 43.84
C ARG A 55 1.59 19.73 42.77
N HIS A 56 0.45 20.31 42.41
CA HIS A 56 0.37 21.34 41.38
C HIS A 56 0.95 22.68 41.89
N ARG A 57 0.82 22.94 43.19
CA ARG A 57 1.45 24.10 43.86
C ARG A 57 2.98 24.03 43.73
N ILE A 58 3.57 22.87 44.06
CA ILE A 58 5.01 22.63 43.95
C ILE A 58 5.50 22.82 42.51
N ILE A 59 4.74 22.32 41.52
CA ILE A 59 5.09 22.49 40.10
C ILE A 59 5.06 23.98 39.70
N ALA A 60 4.05 24.73 40.14
CA ALA A 60 3.94 26.17 39.86
C ALA A 60 5.07 26.98 40.50
N GLU A 61 5.55 26.55 41.66
CA GLU A 61 6.71 27.13 42.34
C GLU A 61 8.06 26.71 41.73
N GLY A 62 8.04 25.85 40.70
CA GLY A 62 9.24 25.30 40.05
C GLY A 62 9.93 24.20 40.86
N GLY A 63 9.28 23.68 41.89
CA GLY A 63 9.76 22.57 42.71
C GLY A 63 9.53 21.21 42.05
N ILE A 64 10.10 20.17 42.66
CA ILE A 64 10.02 18.79 42.17
C ILE A 64 8.82 18.11 42.84
N PRO A 65 7.80 17.66 42.07
CA PRO A 65 6.61 17.05 42.63
C PRO A 65 6.93 15.66 43.23
N PRO A 66 6.32 15.32 44.38
CA PRO A 66 6.51 14.02 45.02
C PRO A 66 5.96 12.87 44.16
N LEU A 67 6.53 11.68 44.35
CA LEU A 67 6.08 10.43 43.72
C LEU A 67 4.80 9.94 44.40
N THR A 68 3.64 10.21 43.78
CA THR A 68 2.34 9.83 44.33
C THR A 68 1.73 8.63 43.62
N TYR A 69 1.96 8.50 42.32
CA TYR A 69 1.33 7.45 41.51
C TYR A 69 2.32 6.34 41.14
N ASP A 70 1.81 5.12 40.95
CA ASP A 70 2.65 3.97 40.66
C ASP A 70 3.33 4.05 39.28
N TYR A 71 2.65 4.61 38.28
CA TYR A 71 3.26 4.82 36.96
C TYR A 71 4.47 5.76 37.01
N GLU A 72 4.55 6.66 38.00
CA GLU A 72 5.72 7.56 38.15
C GLU A 72 6.97 6.83 38.62
N LYS A 73 6.78 5.63 39.18
CA LYS A 73 7.86 4.71 39.54
C LYS A 73 8.33 3.89 38.34
N GLU A 74 7.61 3.90 37.23
CA GLU A 74 8.03 3.18 36.03
C GLU A 74 9.25 3.84 35.36
N LYS A 75 10.02 3.02 34.64
CA LYS A 75 11.29 3.42 34.01
C LYS A 75 11.15 4.61 33.07
N TRP A 76 10.08 4.66 32.26
CA TRP A 76 9.85 5.76 31.32
C TRP A 76 9.54 7.07 32.04
N ALA A 77 8.74 7.05 33.11
CA ALA A 77 8.40 8.25 33.88
C ALA A 77 9.61 8.77 34.66
N GLN A 78 10.45 7.86 35.18
CA GLN A 78 11.73 8.22 35.79
C GLN A 78 12.69 8.87 34.79
N ARG A 79 12.76 8.38 33.53
CA ARG A 79 13.55 9.02 32.45
C ARG A 79 13.06 10.43 32.17
N THR A 80 11.74 10.63 32.08
CA THR A 80 11.15 11.96 31.85
C THR A 80 11.45 12.90 33.01
N ARG A 81 11.31 12.43 34.26
CA ARG A 81 11.63 13.22 35.46
C ARG A 81 13.11 13.61 35.49
N PHE A 82 14.01 12.68 35.18
CA PHE A 82 15.44 12.96 35.08
C PHE A 82 15.75 13.95 33.93
N GLY A 83 15.06 13.85 32.79
CA GLY A 83 15.21 14.80 31.70
C GLY A 83 14.77 16.23 32.06
N LEU A 84 13.75 16.37 32.91
CA LEU A 84 13.20 17.67 33.31
C LEU A 84 13.97 18.32 34.46
N TYR A 85 14.35 17.56 35.49
CA TYR A 85 14.97 18.08 36.71
C TYR A 85 16.44 17.71 36.87
N GLY A 86 17.00 16.89 35.97
CA GLY A 86 18.40 16.45 36.03
C GLY A 86 18.71 15.66 37.31
N LEU A 87 19.91 15.88 37.85
CA LEU A 87 20.39 15.24 39.08
C LEU A 87 19.58 15.62 40.33
N ALA A 88 18.93 16.79 40.33
CA ALA A 88 18.08 17.22 41.44
C ALA A 88 16.85 16.31 41.63
N SER A 89 16.48 15.54 40.61
CA SER A 89 15.38 14.56 40.68
C SER A 89 15.62 13.40 41.65
N GLY A 90 16.88 13.14 42.05
CA GLY A 90 17.24 11.99 42.90
C GLY A 90 17.03 10.63 42.23
N VAL A 91 16.80 10.60 40.90
CA VAL A 91 16.60 9.35 40.15
C VAL A 91 17.96 8.67 39.90
N ASP A 92 18.03 7.38 40.20
CA ASP A 92 19.23 6.58 39.94
C ASP A 92 19.41 6.33 38.42
N ILE A 93 20.47 6.92 37.87
CA ILE A 93 20.80 6.88 36.44
C ILE A 93 20.98 5.44 35.94
N ARG A 94 21.49 4.53 36.79
CA ARG A 94 21.76 3.14 36.40
C ARG A 94 20.48 2.41 35.98
N LYS A 95 19.37 2.74 36.62
CA LYS A 95 18.06 2.13 36.34
C LYS A 95 17.41 2.65 35.06
N LEU A 96 17.91 3.75 34.49
CA LEU A 96 17.35 4.34 33.27
C LEU A 96 17.77 3.58 32.02
N TRP A 97 18.96 2.97 32.03
CA TRP A 97 19.48 2.20 30.91
C TRP A 97 18.73 0.87 30.74
N PRO A 98 18.59 0.37 29.50
CA PRO A 98 18.07 -0.96 29.26
C PRO A 98 18.83 -2.02 30.04
N THR A 99 18.13 -3.03 30.56
CA THR A 99 18.79 -4.20 31.15
C THR A 99 19.39 -5.06 30.03
N VAL A 100 20.28 -5.97 30.39
CA VAL A 100 20.89 -6.90 29.42
C VAL A 100 19.81 -7.74 28.73
N GLU A 101 18.82 -8.20 29.50
CA GLU A 101 17.65 -8.95 29.00
C GLU A 101 16.83 -8.13 27.99
N GLU A 102 16.45 -6.89 28.34
CA GLU A 102 15.73 -5.98 27.43
C GLU A 102 16.52 -5.73 26.14
N ALA A 103 17.85 -5.61 26.24
CA ALA A 103 18.72 -5.39 25.08
C ALA A 103 18.85 -6.65 24.20
N GLU A 104 18.84 -7.84 24.77
CA GLU A 104 18.85 -9.11 24.05
C GLU A 104 17.52 -9.38 23.36
N GLU A 105 16.39 -9.11 24.02
CA GLU A 105 15.05 -9.17 23.43
C GLU A 105 14.93 -8.23 22.22
N ALA A 106 15.42 -6.99 22.36
CA ALA A 106 15.45 -6.03 21.26
C ALA A 106 16.28 -6.53 20.06
N LYS A 107 17.40 -7.22 20.30
CA LYS A 107 18.19 -7.87 19.24
C LYS A 107 17.46 -9.07 18.63
N ALA A 108 16.76 -9.85 19.45
CA ALA A 108 16.00 -11.03 19.00
C ALA A 108 14.81 -10.66 18.11
N MET A 109 14.16 -9.52 18.35
CA MET A 109 13.04 -9.03 17.52
C MET A 109 13.42 -8.74 16.06
N LYS A 110 14.72 -8.57 15.74
CA LYS A 110 15.24 -8.43 14.35
C LYS A 110 14.48 -7.40 13.50
N PHE A 111 14.03 -6.28 14.09
CA PHE A 111 13.37 -5.20 13.34
C PHE A 111 14.26 -4.61 12.24
N TYR A 112 15.56 -4.61 12.46
CA TYR A 112 16.54 -4.05 11.53
C TYR A 112 17.36 -5.16 10.88
N ARG A 113 17.64 -4.97 9.59
CA ARG A 113 18.53 -5.83 8.79
C ARG A 113 19.86 -5.12 8.59
N LYS A 114 20.91 -5.90 8.35
CA LYS A 114 22.18 -5.34 7.89
C LYS A 114 21.97 -4.69 6.53
N TYR A 115 22.70 -3.60 6.30
CA TYR A 115 22.60 -2.83 5.07
C TYR A 115 22.91 -3.69 3.83
N ASP A 116 23.98 -4.50 3.91
CA ASP A 116 24.42 -5.34 2.80
C ASP A 116 23.36 -6.35 2.38
N ASP A 117 22.73 -7.04 3.35
CA ASP A 117 21.64 -7.98 3.09
C ASP A 117 20.46 -7.29 2.38
N ALA A 118 20.07 -6.11 2.87
CA ALA A 118 18.98 -5.32 2.27
C ALA A 118 19.33 -4.87 0.85
N ARG A 119 20.59 -4.46 0.62
CA ARG A 119 21.11 -4.06 -0.70
C ARG A 119 21.09 -5.22 -1.68
N GLU A 120 21.54 -6.41 -1.29
CA GLU A 120 21.51 -7.59 -2.14
C GLU A 120 20.08 -7.97 -2.55
N ILE A 121 19.15 -7.97 -1.60
CA ILE A 121 17.73 -8.24 -1.88
C ILE A 121 17.18 -7.21 -2.87
N ALA A 122 17.49 -5.94 -2.68
CA ALA A 122 17.06 -4.88 -3.58
C ALA A 122 17.61 -5.06 -5.00
N ILE A 123 18.88 -5.45 -5.15
CA ILE A 123 19.51 -5.72 -6.45
C ILE A 123 18.83 -6.93 -7.11
N LYS A 124 18.69 -8.05 -6.40
CA LYS A 124 18.03 -9.27 -6.89
C LYS A 124 16.59 -9.00 -7.35
N ASN A 125 15.83 -8.20 -6.60
CA ASN A 125 14.48 -7.82 -6.98
C ASN A 125 14.45 -6.93 -8.23
N LYS A 126 15.42 -6.03 -8.40
CA LYS A 126 15.53 -5.20 -9.61
C LYS A 126 15.87 -6.05 -10.84
N THR A 127 16.83 -6.96 -10.74
CA THR A 127 17.21 -7.83 -11.86
C THR A 127 16.07 -8.75 -12.27
N ALA A 128 15.39 -9.38 -11.30
CA ALA A 128 14.23 -10.23 -11.57
C ALA A 128 13.09 -9.47 -12.29
N LYS A 129 12.83 -8.22 -11.91
CA LYS A 129 11.84 -7.38 -12.60
C LYS A 129 12.24 -7.09 -14.04
N ILE A 130 13.51 -6.75 -14.28
CA ILE A 130 14.03 -6.49 -15.62
C ILE A 130 13.93 -7.75 -16.49
N GLU A 131 14.30 -8.90 -15.96
CA GLU A 131 14.20 -10.19 -16.66
C GLU A 131 12.76 -10.58 -16.99
N ALA A 132 11.82 -10.36 -16.06
CA ALA A 132 10.40 -10.61 -16.30
C ALA A 132 9.84 -9.71 -17.43
N VAL A 133 10.22 -8.42 -17.44
CA VAL A 133 9.84 -7.50 -18.52
C VAL A 133 10.43 -7.94 -19.85
N LYS A 134 11.71 -8.34 -19.89
CA LYS A 134 12.35 -8.84 -21.10
C LYS A 134 11.64 -10.08 -21.67
N LYS A 135 11.36 -11.07 -20.82
CA LYS A 135 10.63 -12.29 -21.23
C LYS A 135 9.25 -11.95 -21.81
N LYS A 136 8.51 -11.06 -21.16
CA LYS A 136 7.21 -10.60 -21.66
C LYS A 136 7.32 -9.90 -23.01
N LEU A 137 8.35 -9.06 -23.20
CA LEU A 137 8.59 -8.38 -24.47
C LEU A 137 8.94 -9.38 -25.59
N GLU A 138 9.74 -10.40 -25.29
CA GLU A 138 10.09 -11.47 -26.24
C GLU A 138 8.86 -12.29 -26.64
N GLU A 139 7.97 -12.60 -25.71
CA GLU A 139 6.69 -13.25 -26.00
C GLU A 139 5.78 -12.40 -26.88
N VAL A 140 5.68 -11.10 -26.58
CA VAL A 140 4.92 -10.14 -27.40
C VAL A 140 5.49 -10.09 -28.80
N ARG A 141 6.82 -10.00 -28.96
CA ARG A 141 7.47 -9.97 -30.28
C ARG A 141 7.17 -11.23 -31.10
N LYS A 142 7.24 -12.41 -30.46
CA LYS A 142 6.87 -13.69 -31.12
C LYS A 142 5.39 -13.73 -31.51
N ASN A 143 4.52 -13.11 -30.71
CA ASN A 143 3.10 -13.02 -31.02
C ASN A 143 2.84 -12.05 -32.18
N GLU A 144 3.55 -10.93 -32.23
CA GLU A 144 3.50 -9.96 -33.35
C GLU A 144 3.97 -10.60 -34.66
N GLU A 145 5.09 -11.33 -34.65
CA GLU A 145 5.60 -12.07 -35.82
C GLU A 145 4.57 -13.10 -36.36
N ASN A 146 3.76 -13.68 -35.47
CA ASN A 146 2.72 -14.65 -35.83
C ASN A 146 1.33 -14.02 -36.05
N TYR A 147 1.19 -12.71 -35.82
CA TYR A 147 -0.11 -12.03 -35.82
C TYR A 147 -0.75 -12.03 -37.20
N GLU A 148 0.03 -11.71 -38.24
CA GLU A 148 -0.47 -11.65 -39.63
C GLU A 148 -1.05 -12.99 -40.09
N LYS A 149 -0.38 -14.10 -39.77
CA LYS A 149 -0.85 -15.45 -40.08
C LYS A 149 -2.16 -15.77 -39.37
N LYS A 150 -2.21 -15.54 -38.05
CA LYS A 150 -3.43 -15.75 -37.25
C LYS A 150 -4.60 -14.89 -37.73
N LEU A 151 -4.33 -13.67 -38.16
CA LEU A 151 -5.34 -12.76 -38.69
C LEU A 151 -5.90 -13.28 -40.02
N ALA A 152 -5.03 -13.76 -40.92
CA ALA A 152 -5.44 -14.39 -42.17
C ALA A 152 -6.29 -15.65 -41.92
N ASP A 153 -5.87 -16.52 -41.00
CA ASP A 153 -6.61 -17.72 -40.63
C ASP A 153 -7.99 -17.39 -40.03
N TYR A 154 -8.06 -16.34 -39.21
CA TYR A 154 -9.33 -15.86 -38.64
C TYR A 154 -10.29 -15.36 -39.72
N TYR A 155 -9.84 -14.53 -40.65
CA TYR A 155 -10.69 -14.08 -41.76
C TYR A 155 -11.12 -15.25 -42.64
N ALA A 156 -10.21 -16.19 -42.92
CA ALA A 156 -10.56 -17.41 -43.65
C ALA A 156 -11.61 -18.24 -42.92
N SER A 157 -11.53 -18.35 -41.59
CA SER A 157 -12.54 -19.03 -40.77
C SER A 157 -13.89 -18.32 -40.77
N GLN A 158 -13.91 -16.99 -40.75
CA GLN A 158 -15.15 -16.20 -40.81
C GLN A 158 -15.83 -16.35 -42.18
N VAL A 159 -15.05 -16.28 -43.26
CA VAL A 159 -15.58 -16.53 -44.61
C VAL A 159 -16.12 -17.95 -44.71
N LYS A 160 -15.39 -18.95 -44.21
CA LYS A 160 -15.87 -20.33 -44.14
C LYS A 160 -17.16 -20.42 -43.34
N ALA A 161 -17.23 -19.87 -42.13
CA ALA A 161 -18.43 -19.87 -41.31
C ALA A 161 -19.63 -19.19 -42.00
N GLU A 162 -19.44 -18.10 -42.74
CA GLU A 162 -20.52 -17.45 -43.50
C GLU A 162 -20.96 -18.28 -44.72
N THR A 163 -20.03 -18.98 -45.37
CA THR A 163 -20.36 -19.90 -46.47
C THR A 163 -21.00 -21.19 -45.96
N GLU A 164 -20.54 -21.69 -44.82
CA GLU A 164 -20.95 -22.91 -44.13
C GLU A 164 -22.16 -22.69 -43.22
N LYS A 165 -22.64 -21.43 -43.02
CA LYS A 165 -24.03 -21.15 -42.67
C LYS A 165 -24.86 -21.93 -43.65
N SER A 166 -25.30 -23.07 -43.16
CA SER A 166 -25.63 -24.19 -44.02
C SER A 166 -26.79 -23.77 -44.92
N GLU A 167 -26.89 -24.38 -46.10
CA GLU A 167 -28.11 -24.18 -46.91
C GLU A 167 -29.37 -24.43 -46.08
N GLN A 168 -29.28 -25.32 -45.08
CA GLN A 168 -30.33 -25.60 -44.12
C GLN A 168 -30.64 -24.41 -43.20
N GLU A 169 -29.65 -23.72 -42.64
CA GLU A 169 -29.85 -22.49 -41.86
C GLU A 169 -30.45 -21.37 -42.71
N LYS A 170 -29.98 -21.21 -43.96
CA LYS A 170 -30.53 -20.22 -44.92
C LYS A 170 -31.97 -20.56 -45.32
N VAL A 171 -32.32 -21.85 -45.41
CA VAL A 171 -33.69 -22.29 -45.64
C VAL A 171 -34.57 -22.05 -44.41
N MET A 172 -34.06 -22.35 -43.22
CA MET A 172 -34.79 -22.12 -41.96
C MET A 172 -35.01 -20.63 -41.70
N GLU A 173 -34.02 -19.78 -41.93
CA GLU A 173 -34.13 -18.32 -41.78
C GLU A 173 -35.15 -17.73 -42.77
N ARG A 174 -35.17 -18.21 -44.02
CA ARG A 174 -36.21 -17.86 -45.00
C ARG A 174 -37.60 -18.24 -44.51
N ARG A 175 -37.77 -19.47 -44.00
CA ARG A 175 -39.06 -19.95 -43.45
C ARG A 175 -39.52 -19.13 -42.24
N ILE A 176 -38.61 -18.77 -41.34
CA ILE A 176 -38.92 -17.92 -40.18
C ILE A 176 -39.38 -16.54 -40.64
N ARG A 177 -38.67 -15.93 -41.60
CA ARG A 177 -39.03 -14.61 -42.14
C ARG A 177 -40.39 -14.61 -42.82
N GLU A 178 -40.71 -15.66 -43.58
CA GLU A 178 -42.02 -15.84 -44.22
C GLU A 178 -43.17 -15.97 -43.22
N ILE A 179 -42.97 -16.71 -42.11
CA ILE A 179 -43.97 -16.83 -41.04
C ILE A 179 -44.13 -15.49 -40.32
N GLN A 180 -43.03 -14.78 -40.06
CA GLN A 180 -43.05 -13.47 -39.44
C GLN A 180 -43.81 -12.45 -40.31
N GLU A 181 -43.64 -12.47 -41.63
CA GLU A 181 -44.34 -11.59 -42.56
C GLU A 181 -45.84 -11.90 -42.62
N TYR A 182 -46.22 -13.18 -42.58
CA TYR A 182 -47.63 -13.60 -42.61
C TYR A 182 -48.36 -13.33 -41.27
N PHE A 183 -47.72 -13.58 -40.12
CA PHE A 183 -48.36 -13.45 -38.80
C PHE A 183 -48.08 -12.13 -38.09
N GLY A 184 -47.06 -11.38 -38.50
CA GLY A 184 -46.75 -10.03 -38.00
C GLY A 184 -46.02 -9.96 -36.65
N TYR A 185 -45.65 -11.10 -36.05
CA TYR A 185 -44.85 -11.15 -34.81
C TYR A 185 -43.75 -12.20 -34.90
N TRP A 186 -42.70 -12.01 -34.11
CA TRP A 186 -41.54 -12.90 -34.09
C TRP A 186 -41.83 -14.17 -33.27
N ILE A 187 -41.50 -15.33 -33.82
CA ILE A 187 -41.69 -16.66 -33.22
C ILE A 187 -40.37 -17.42 -33.29
N ASP A 188 -40.01 -18.07 -32.19
CA ASP A 188 -38.85 -18.94 -32.12
C ASP A 188 -39.05 -20.21 -32.97
N PRO A 189 -38.07 -20.62 -33.80
CA PRO A 189 -38.16 -21.84 -34.60
C PRO A 189 -38.17 -23.14 -33.77
N ASN A 190 -37.78 -23.08 -32.49
CA ASN A 190 -37.81 -24.22 -31.57
C ASN A 190 -39.15 -24.33 -30.81
N ASP A 191 -40.06 -23.37 -30.97
CA ASP A 191 -41.38 -23.41 -30.33
C ASP A 191 -42.30 -24.39 -31.10
N PRO A 192 -42.99 -25.34 -30.42
CA PRO A 192 -43.98 -26.21 -31.07
C PRO A 192 -45.07 -25.45 -31.86
N ARG A 193 -45.33 -24.18 -31.53
CA ARG A 193 -46.24 -23.29 -32.28
C ARG A 193 -45.76 -23.03 -33.71
N PHE A 194 -44.45 -23.02 -33.97
CA PHE A 194 -43.87 -22.78 -35.28
C PHE A 194 -44.34 -23.82 -36.32
N GLU A 195 -44.36 -25.11 -35.94
CA GLU A 195 -44.82 -26.17 -36.83
C GLU A 195 -46.31 -26.06 -37.17
N VAL A 196 -47.13 -25.62 -36.21
CA VAL A 196 -48.58 -25.44 -36.41
C VAL A 196 -48.82 -24.29 -37.39
N MET A 197 -48.12 -23.17 -37.21
CA MET A 197 -48.19 -21.99 -38.07
C MET A 197 -47.72 -22.29 -39.51
N LEU A 198 -46.65 -23.09 -39.66
CA LEU A 198 -46.16 -23.53 -40.96
C LEU A 198 -47.20 -24.38 -41.71
N LYS A 199 -47.83 -25.34 -41.01
CA LYS A 199 -48.90 -26.18 -41.58
C LYS A 199 -50.13 -25.36 -41.98
N GLN A 200 -50.47 -24.32 -41.23
CA GLN A 200 -51.58 -23.40 -41.57
C GLN A 200 -51.29 -22.64 -42.85
N LYS A 201 -50.11 -22.03 -42.98
CA LYS A 201 -49.66 -21.35 -44.21
C LYS A 201 -49.71 -22.29 -45.42
N GLU A 202 -49.10 -23.47 -45.33
CA GLU A 202 -49.09 -24.42 -46.45
C GLU A 202 -50.50 -24.86 -46.88
N ALA A 203 -51.42 -25.00 -45.92
CA ALA A 203 -52.81 -25.37 -46.21
C ALA A 203 -53.55 -24.24 -46.94
N GLU A 204 -53.26 -22.99 -46.61
CA GLU A 204 -53.83 -21.82 -47.27
C GLU A 204 -53.25 -21.62 -48.68
N GLU A 205 -51.95 -21.77 -48.87
CA GLU A 205 -51.33 -21.71 -50.20
C GLU A 205 -51.88 -22.85 -51.10
N LYS A 206 -52.00 -24.07 -50.58
CA LYS A 206 -52.61 -25.19 -51.33
C LYS A 206 -54.08 -24.94 -51.67
N LYS A 207 -54.84 -24.24 -50.81
CA LYS A 207 -56.22 -23.84 -51.11
C LYS A 207 -56.26 -22.73 -52.15
N ALA A 208 -55.39 -21.71 -52.03
CA ALA A 208 -55.27 -20.61 -52.97
C ALA A 208 -54.85 -21.10 -54.36
N GLU A 209 -53.89 -22.03 -54.45
CA GLU A 209 -53.51 -22.67 -55.72
C GLU A 209 -54.65 -23.46 -56.34
N LYS A 210 -55.40 -24.22 -55.55
CA LYS A 210 -56.56 -24.98 -56.06
C LYS A 210 -57.64 -24.03 -56.58
N MET A 211 -57.89 -22.93 -55.89
CA MET A 211 -58.84 -21.90 -56.32
C MET A 211 -58.33 -21.15 -57.55
N ALA A 212 -57.05 -20.83 -57.63
CA ALA A 212 -56.43 -20.21 -58.81
C ALA A 212 -56.43 -21.14 -60.02
N LYS A 213 -56.17 -22.45 -59.84
CA LYS A 213 -56.26 -23.47 -60.90
C LYS A 213 -57.69 -23.63 -61.40
N ARG A 214 -58.68 -23.61 -60.50
CA ARG A 214 -60.11 -23.64 -60.86
C ARG A 214 -60.54 -22.37 -61.59
N ALA A 215 -60.17 -21.19 -61.09
CA ALA A 215 -60.45 -19.92 -61.74
C ALA A 215 -59.76 -19.79 -63.12
N ALA A 216 -58.53 -20.31 -63.27
CA ALA A 216 -57.84 -20.36 -64.56
C ALA A 216 -58.53 -21.33 -65.54
N ALA A 217 -59.02 -22.48 -65.05
CA ALA A 217 -59.79 -23.42 -65.86
C ALA A 217 -61.17 -22.84 -66.26
N GLU A 218 -61.83 -22.09 -65.37
CA GLU A 218 -63.09 -21.39 -65.64
C GLU A 218 -62.89 -20.24 -66.63
N LYS A 219 -61.83 -19.43 -66.48
CA LYS A 219 -61.46 -18.39 -67.46
C LYS A 219 -61.18 -18.98 -68.85
N LYS A 220 -60.53 -20.15 -68.92
CA LYS A 220 -60.33 -20.88 -70.19
C LYS A 220 -61.63 -21.41 -70.78
N LYS A 221 -62.61 -21.79 -69.95
CA LYS A 221 -63.94 -22.22 -70.42
C LYS A 221 -64.79 -21.05 -70.90
N ILE A 222 -64.77 -19.91 -70.20
CA ILE A 222 -65.50 -18.69 -70.58
C ILE A 222 -64.92 -18.09 -71.87
N ALA A 223 -63.59 -18.10 -72.05
CA ALA A 223 -62.94 -17.65 -73.28
C ALA A 223 -63.09 -18.62 -74.47
N ALA A 224 -63.55 -19.87 -74.23
CA ALA A 224 -63.87 -20.84 -75.28
C ALA A 224 -65.38 -20.93 -75.57
N SER A 225 -66.22 -20.25 -74.77
CA SER A 225 -67.68 -20.21 -74.91
C SER A 225 -68.22 -18.80 -75.21
N SER A 226 -67.33 -17.85 -75.55
CA SER A 226 -67.62 -16.54 -76.15
C SER A 226 -66.92 -16.48 -77.50
#